data_AF-G7ELP0-F1
#
_entry.id   AF-G7ELP0-F1
#
_cell.length_a   1.000
_cell.length_b   1.000
_cell.length_c   1.000
_cell.angle_alpha   90.00
_cell.angle_beta   90.00
_cell.angle_gamma   90.00
#
_symmetry.space_group_name_H-M   'P 1'
#
loop_
_entity.id
_entity.type
_entity.pdbx_description
1 polymer ?
#
loop_
_entity_poly.entity_id
_entity_poly.type
_entity_poly.pdbx_seq_one_letter_code
_entity_poly.pdbx_strand_id
1 'polypeptide(L)'
;MHRFSLKYLPLKPIATGFIDVDCDPAAERLMVINRKTGALISHKKIIAGRFSSFIAKEYLFLNDLMCVMFDDNGNFNAAVTDNVEPLNINLVTFDPTNPQPYEP
;
A
#
# COMPACT_ATOMS: atom_id res chain seq x y z
N MET A 1 8.77 2.30 29.96
CA MET A 1 7.51 1.54 30.09
C MET A 1 6.36 2.55 30.07
N HIS A 2 5.67 2.74 28.95
CA HIS A 2 4.57 3.70 28.86
C HIS A 2 3.26 3.03 29.29
N ARG A 3 2.65 3.50 30.39
CA ARG A 3 1.31 3.08 30.81
C ARG A 3 0.29 3.98 30.13
N PHE A 4 -0.51 3.41 29.24
CA PHE A 4 -1.69 4.09 28.70
C PHE A 4 -2.75 4.16 29.81
N SER A 5 -3.16 5.38 30.17
CA SER A 5 -4.29 5.62 31.09
C SER A 5 -5.49 6.08 30.27
N LEU A 6 -6.45 5.18 30.06
CA LEU A 6 -7.75 5.52 29.49
C LEU A 6 -8.59 6.17 30.59
N LYS A 7 -8.61 7.51 30.63
CA LYS A 7 -9.38 8.28 31.62
C LYS A 7 -10.89 8.32 31.35
N TYR A 8 -11.31 8.15 30.10
CA TYR A 8 -12.72 8.19 29.71
C TYR A 8 -12.98 7.22 28.56
N LEU A 9 -13.89 6.27 28.79
CA LEU A 9 -14.49 5.49 27.72
C LEU A 9 -15.72 6.26 27.21
N PRO A 10 -15.86 6.49 25.90
CA PRO A 10 -17.05 7.12 25.37
C PRO A 10 -18.27 6.23 25.67
N LEU A 11 -19.29 6.81 26.31
CA LEU A 11 -20.56 6.12 26.62
C LEU A 11 -21.34 5.71 25.37
N LYS A 12 -21.01 6.31 24.22
CA LYS A 12 -21.56 5.96 22.90
C LYS A 12 -20.51 5.19 22.11
N PRO A 13 -20.86 4.06 21.47
CA PRO A 13 -19.95 3.35 20.59
C PRO A 13 -19.41 4.27 19.49
N ILE A 14 -18.10 4.26 19.29
CA ILE A 14 -17.48 4.91 18.13
C ILE A 14 -17.59 3.94 16.97
N ALA A 15 -18.42 4.27 15.99
CA ALA A 15 -18.48 3.52 14.74
C ALA A 15 -17.16 3.72 13.97
N THR A 16 -16.40 2.63 13.86
CA THR A 16 -15.09 2.59 13.18
C THR A 16 -15.09 1.43 12.19
N GLY A 17 -14.31 1.58 11.14
CA GLY A 17 -13.91 0.47 10.29
C GLY A 17 -12.61 -0.16 10.74
N PHE A 18 -12.38 -1.38 10.27
CA PHE A 18 -11.13 -2.10 10.44
C PHE A 18 -10.73 -2.64 9.07
N ILE A 19 -9.49 -2.35 8.68
CA ILE A 19 -8.87 -2.92 7.48
C ILE A 19 -7.81 -3.91 7.92
N ASP A 20 -7.85 -5.10 7.30
CA ASP A 20 -6.83 -6.13 7.38
C ASP A 20 -6.42 -6.44 5.94
N VAL A 21 -5.14 -6.28 5.65
CA VAL A 21 -4.58 -6.47 4.32
C VAL A 21 -3.49 -7.52 4.43
N ASP A 22 -3.70 -8.62 3.71
CA ASP A 22 -2.67 -9.61 3.48
C ASP A 22 -1.65 -9.01 2.52
N CYS A 23 -0.42 -8.86 3.00
CA CYS A 23 0.67 -8.22 2.28
C CYS A 23 1.72 -9.26 1.94
N ASP A 24 2.48 -9.02 0.88
CA ASP A 24 3.68 -9.80 0.62
C ASP A 24 4.59 -9.81 1.88
N PRO A 25 5.11 -10.96 2.33
CA PRO A 25 6.04 -11.03 3.46
C PRO A 25 7.29 -10.16 3.30
N ALA A 26 7.72 -9.90 2.06
CA ALA A 26 8.84 -9.03 1.73
C ALA A 26 8.45 -7.54 1.70
N ALA A 27 7.15 -7.20 1.68
CA ALA A 27 6.72 -5.82 1.72
C ALA A 27 7.01 -5.19 3.08
N GLU A 28 7.56 -3.98 3.06
CA GLU A 28 8.08 -3.36 4.27
C GLU A 28 7.08 -2.38 4.88
N ARG A 29 6.41 -1.57 4.04
CA ARG A 29 5.47 -0.56 4.49
C ARG A 29 4.24 -0.51 3.58
N LEU A 30 3.10 -0.21 4.19
CA LEU A 30 1.85 0.08 3.48
C LEU A 30 1.36 1.48 3.87
N MET A 31 1.03 2.26 2.86
CA MET A 31 0.37 3.54 2.98
C MET A 31 -1.05 3.43 2.44
N VAL A 32 -2.00 3.87 3.24
CA VAL A 32 -3.42 3.94 2.89
C VAL A 32 -3.79 5.41 2.78
N ILE A 33 -4.35 5.80 1.64
CA ILE A 33 -4.75 7.16 1.32
C ILE A 33 -6.19 7.20 0.84
N ASN A 34 -6.80 8.38 0.97
CA ASN A 34 -8.01 8.70 0.23
C ASN A 34 -7.64 8.96 -1.24
N ARG A 35 -8.11 8.12 -2.16
CA ARG A 35 -7.77 8.19 -3.59
C ARG A 35 -8.25 9.47 -4.28
N LYS A 36 -9.28 10.13 -3.75
CA LYS A 36 -9.87 11.34 -4.35
C LYS A 36 -9.14 12.60 -3.89
N THR A 37 -8.74 12.64 -2.62
CA THR A 37 -8.14 13.85 -2.02
C THR A 37 -6.64 13.75 -1.82
N GLY A 38 -6.06 12.55 -1.92
CA GLY A 38 -4.67 12.27 -1.56
C GLY A 38 -4.41 12.30 -0.05
N ALA A 39 -5.45 12.46 0.78
CA ALA A 39 -5.27 12.56 2.23
C ALA A 39 -4.73 11.25 2.82
N LEU A 40 -3.69 11.37 3.65
CA LEU A 40 -3.11 10.22 4.34
C LEU A 40 -4.06 9.70 5.43
N ILE A 41 -4.40 8.42 5.35
CA ILE A 41 -5.25 7.74 6.34
C ILE A 41 -4.39 6.95 7.32
N SER A 42 -3.41 6.19 6.79
CA SER A 42 -2.50 5.39 7.61
C SER A 42 -1.21 5.14 6.84
N HIS A 43 -0.09 5.09 7.54
CA HIS A 43 1.20 4.68 6.99
C HIS A 43 1.99 3.99 8.08
N LYS A 44 2.20 2.68 7.91
CA LYS A 44 2.83 1.84 8.93
C LYS A 44 3.72 0.78 8.28
N LYS A 45 4.64 0.26 9.08
CA LYS A 45 5.41 -0.94 8.75
C LYS A 45 4.48 -2.15 8.74
N ILE A 46 4.68 -3.04 7.77
CA ILE A 46 4.03 -4.35 7.70
C ILE A 46 4.73 -5.27 8.70
N ILE A 47 3.95 -6.03 9.47
CA ILE A 47 4.48 -6.96 10.49
C ILE A 47 3.99 -8.35 10.13
N ALA A 48 4.92 -9.27 9.91
CA ALA A 48 4.64 -10.66 9.56
C ALA A 48 3.68 -10.80 8.35
N GLY A 49 3.93 -10.04 7.28
CA GLY A 49 3.11 -10.06 6.07
C GLY A 49 1.71 -9.48 6.24
N ARG A 50 1.42 -8.78 7.34
CA ARG A 50 0.09 -8.18 7.55
C ARG A 50 0.15 -6.70 7.87
N PHE A 51 -0.87 -6.02 7.34
CA PHE A 51 -1.17 -4.65 7.70
C PHE A 51 -2.58 -4.57 8.27
N SER A 52 -2.71 -3.93 9.43
CA SER A 52 -4.01 -3.66 10.02
C SER A 52 -4.13 -2.23 10.54
N SER A 53 -5.32 -1.65 10.39
CA SER A 53 -5.62 -0.33 10.93
C SER A 53 -7.10 -0.12 11.18
N PHE A 54 -7.42 0.65 12.21
CA PHE A 54 -8.74 1.28 12.32
C PHE A 54 -8.83 2.46 11.34
N ILE A 55 -10.01 2.64 10.75
CA ILE A 55 -10.33 3.72 9.81
C ILE A 55 -11.69 4.32 10.15
N ALA A 56 -11.95 5.54 9.69
CA ALA A 56 -13.26 6.15 9.84
C ALA A 56 -14.33 5.34 9.07
N LYS A 57 -15.54 5.22 9.63
CA LYS A 57 -16.61 4.37 9.08
C LYS A 57 -17.00 4.75 7.64
N GLU A 58 -16.80 6.00 7.25
CA GLU A 58 -17.17 6.53 5.94
C GLU A 58 -16.42 5.80 4.82
N TYR A 59 -15.19 5.38 5.11
CA TYR A 59 -14.34 4.63 4.19
C TYR A 59 -14.75 3.16 4.02
N LEU A 60 -15.66 2.62 4.85
CA LEU A 60 -16.17 1.25 4.68
C LEU A 60 -17.19 1.12 3.55
N PHE A 61 -17.92 2.21 3.27
CA PHE A 61 -19.04 2.21 2.32
C PHE A 61 -18.68 2.85 0.98
N LEU A 62 -17.52 3.50 0.91
CA LEU A 62 -17.05 4.24 -0.25
C LEU A 62 -15.80 3.57 -0.82
N ASN A 63 -15.73 3.46 -2.15
CA ASN A 63 -14.54 2.97 -2.87
C ASN A 63 -13.43 4.03 -2.96
N ASP A 64 -13.18 4.72 -1.84
CA ASP A 64 -12.31 5.90 -1.77
C ASP A 64 -10.94 5.59 -1.16
N LEU A 65 -10.69 4.34 -0.77
CA LEU A 65 -9.39 3.88 -0.27
C LEU A 65 -8.47 3.49 -1.42
N MET A 66 -7.20 3.89 -1.32
CA MET A 66 -6.10 3.38 -2.14
C MET A 66 -4.96 2.95 -1.23
N CYS A 67 -4.37 1.80 -1.55
CA CYS A 67 -3.21 1.26 -0.86
C CYS A 67 -1.98 1.40 -1.76
N VAL A 68 -0.87 1.86 -1.18
CA VAL A 68 0.42 2.00 -1.84
C VAL A 68 1.44 1.23 -1.01
N MET A 69 2.04 0.22 -1.61
CA MET A 69 3.11 -0.56 -1.02
C MET A 69 4.44 0.12 -1.31
N PHE A 70 5.28 0.26 -0.28
CA PHE A 70 6.63 0.76 -0.42
C PHE A 70 7.63 -0.36 -0.14
N ASP A 71 8.60 -0.47 -1.03
CA ASP A 71 9.80 -1.28 -0.88
C ASP A 71 11.01 -0.34 -0.71
N ASP A 72 11.65 -0.39 0.45
CA ASP A 72 12.81 0.46 0.76
C ASP A 72 14.14 -0.25 0.47
N ASN A 73 14.13 -1.57 0.26
CA ASN A 73 15.34 -2.35 0.07
C ASN A 73 15.76 -2.47 -1.42
N GLY A 74 14.92 -1.99 -2.34
CA GLY A 74 15.24 -1.94 -3.77
C GLY A 74 15.30 -3.32 -4.43
N ASN A 75 14.75 -4.35 -3.79
CA ASN A 75 14.53 -5.62 -4.45
C ASN A 75 13.27 -5.48 -5.28
N PHE A 76 13.46 -5.34 -6.60
CA PHE A 76 12.40 -5.36 -7.61
C PHE A 76 11.79 -6.77 -7.74
N ASN A 77 11.30 -7.34 -6.64
CA ASN A 77 10.64 -8.64 -6.54
C ASN A 77 9.14 -8.53 -6.68
N ALA A 78 8.61 -7.38 -7.13
CA ALA A 78 7.30 -7.36 -7.77
C ALA A 78 7.42 -8.11 -9.10
N ALA A 79 7.60 -9.42 -9.03
CA ALA A 79 7.20 -10.34 -10.08
C ALA A 79 5.68 -10.13 -10.17
N VAL A 80 5.27 -9.20 -11.03
CA VAL A 80 3.90 -9.12 -11.50
C VAL A 80 3.63 -10.53 -12.02
N THR A 81 2.72 -11.26 -11.36
CA THR A 81 2.43 -12.69 -11.54
C THR A 81 1.82 -12.99 -12.92
N ASP A 82 2.41 -12.47 -13.99
CA ASP A 82 1.93 -12.50 -15.38
C ASP A 82 3.10 -12.55 -16.40
N ASN A 83 4.33 -12.92 -16.00
CA ASN A 83 5.53 -12.90 -16.87
C ASN A 83 5.78 -11.53 -17.54
N VAL A 84 5.30 -10.44 -16.93
CA VAL A 84 5.56 -9.07 -17.41
C VAL A 84 6.88 -8.63 -16.80
N GLU A 85 7.95 -8.74 -17.59
CA GLU A 85 9.25 -8.18 -17.24
C GLU A 85 9.26 -6.68 -17.61
N PRO A 86 9.55 -5.77 -16.66
CA PRO A 86 9.74 -4.36 -17.01
C PRO A 86 11.01 -4.23 -17.87
N LEU A 87 10.83 -3.84 -19.14
CA LEU A 87 11.94 -3.55 -20.03
C LEU A 87 12.55 -2.19 -19.68
N ASN A 88 13.85 -2.16 -19.36
CA ASN A 88 14.59 -0.91 -19.28
C ASN A 88 14.75 -0.33 -20.68
N ILE A 89 13.98 0.72 -20.98
CA ILE A 89 14.02 1.42 -22.26
C ILE A 89 14.85 2.70 -22.17
N ASN A 90 15.63 2.99 -23.20
CA ASN A 90 16.24 4.30 -23.39
C ASN A 90 15.26 5.19 -24.14
N LEU A 91 14.78 6.26 -23.49
CA LEU A 91 13.78 7.18 -24.05
C LEU A 91 14.21 7.87 -25.36
N VAL A 92 15.51 7.91 -25.66
CA VAL A 92 16.06 8.51 -26.88
C VAL A 92 16.02 7.52 -28.05
N THR A 93 16.16 6.23 -27.79
CA THR A 93 16.33 5.20 -28.83
C THR A 93 15.19 4.18 -28.87
N PHE A 94 14.20 4.31 -28.01
CA PHE A 94 13.06 3.39 -27.93
C PHE A 94 12.08 3.63 -29.09
N ASP A 95 11.84 2.59 -29.88
CA ASP A 95 10.79 2.57 -30.89
C ASP A 95 9.51 1.93 -30.31
N PRO A 96 8.44 2.72 -30.08
CA PRO A 96 7.18 2.21 -29.52
C PRO A 96 6.45 1.26 -30.48
N THR A 97 6.82 1.21 -31.76
CA THR A 97 6.23 0.30 -32.76
C THR A 97 6.99 -1.01 -32.92
N ASN A 98 8.19 -1.14 -32.32
CA ASN A 98 8.98 -2.36 -32.31
C ASN A 98 9.62 -2.61 -30.93
N PRO A 99 8.85 -3.09 -29.94
CA PRO A 99 9.27 -3.21 -28.54
C PRO A 99 10.12 -4.47 -28.25
N GLN A 100 10.83 -5.01 -29.24
CA GLN A 100 11.67 -6.20 -29.04
C GLN A 100 12.83 -5.90 -28.09
N PRO A 101 13.22 -6.85 -27.21
CA PRO A 101 14.43 -6.71 -26.41
C PRO A 101 15.63 -6.62 -27.37
N TYR A 102 16.39 -5.52 -27.28
CA TYR A 102 17.63 -5.37 -28.05
C TYR A 102 18.59 -6.47 -27.58
N GLU A 103 18.83 -7.48 -28.41
CA GLU A 103 19.92 -8.43 -28.18
C GLU A 103 21.26 -7.66 -28.29
N PRO A 104 22.25 -7.99 -27.44
CA PRO A 104 23.52 -7.27 -27.35
C PRO A 104 24.34 -7.27 -28.65
#